data_AF-A0A553KCU2-F1
#
_entry.id   AF-A0A553KCU2-F1
#
_cell.length_a   1.000
_cell.length_b   1.000
_cell.length_c   1.000
_cell.angle_alpha   90.00
_cell.angle_beta   90.00
_cell.angle_gamma   90.00
#
_symmetry.space_group_name_H-M   'P 1'
#
loop_
_entity.id
_entity.type
_entity.pdbx_description
1 polymer ?
#
loop_
_entity_poly.entity_id
_entity_poly.type
_entity_poly.pdbx_seq_one_letter_code
_entity_poly.pdbx_strand_id
1 'polypeptide(L)' 'MSLMSKEQLKQWIKEKNMQSVEDVQSALKELFAETLQEMLEAELETSLGYAKHDTKNKKTTNSRNGYSKKKV' A
#
# COMPACT_ATOMS: atom_id res chain seq x y z
N MET A 1 -17.76 6.53 -10.89
CA MET A 1 -16.77 6.28 -11.95
C MET A 1 -16.15 4.91 -11.69
N SER A 2 -15.86 4.13 -12.73
CA SER A 2 -15.15 2.86 -12.58
C SER A 2 -13.76 3.12 -12.00
N LEU A 3 -13.38 2.42 -10.92
CA LEU A 3 -12.08 2.58 -10.26
C LEU A 3 -10.90 2.23 -11.19
N MET A 4 -11.18 1.48 -12.26
CA MET A 4 -10.22 1.00 -13.26
C MET A 4 -10.88 0.97 -14.65
N SER A 5 -10.12 1.21 -15.71
CA SER A 5 -10.59 1.01 -17.09
C SER A 5 -10.76 -0.50 -17.38
N LYS A 6 -11.63 -0.86 -18.34
CA LYS A 6 -11.78 -2.27 -18.76
C LYS A 6 -10.47 -2.88 -19.27
N GLU A 7 -9.57 -2.06 -19.78
CA GLU A 7 -8.26 -2.47 -20.27
C GLU A 7 -7.31 -2.74 -19.11
N GLN A 8 -7.30 -1.86 -18.10
CA GLN A 8 -6.53 -2.07 -16.87
C GLN A 8 -6.98 -3.34 -16.15
N LEU A 9 -8.29 -3.60 -16.06
CA LEU A 9 -8.81 -4.84 -15.47
C LEU A 9 -8.37 -6.09 -16.24
N LYS A 10 -8.43 -6.08 -17.58
CA LYS A 10 -7.95 -7.20 -18.41
C LYS A 10 -6.46 -7.44 -18.23
N GLN A 11 -5.67 -6.38 -18.15
CA GLN A 11 -4.24 -6.47 -17.93
C GLN A 11 -3.94 -7.04 -16.53
N TRP A 12 -4.68 -6.58 -15.52
CA TRP A 12 -4.55 -7.05 -14.14
C TRP A 12 -4.90 -8.53 -13.99
N ILE A 13 -5.99 -8.98 -14.62
CA ILE A 13 -6.39 -10.40 -14.66
C ILE A 13 -5.32 -11.26 -15.34
N LYS A 14 -4.70 -10.74 -16.41
CA LYS A 14 -3.67 -11.44 -17.17
C LYS A 14 -2.33 -11.51 -16.42
N GLU A 15 -1.93 -10.45 -15.72
CA GLU A 15 -0.69 -10.37 -14.95
C GLU A 15 -0.75 -11.24 -13.68
N LYS A 16 -1.88 -11.26 -12.97
CA LYS A 16 -2.09 -12.12 -11.79
C LYS A 16 -2.50 -13.55 -12.13
N ASN A 17 -2.65 -13.88 -13.43
CA ASN A 17 -3.02 -15.21 -13.93
C ASN A 17 -4.24 -15.80 -13.20
N MET A 18 -5.25 -14.95 -12.94
CA MET A 18 -6.39 -15.29 -12.09
C MET A 18 -7.29 -16.27 -12.83
N GLN A 19 -7.27 -17.54 -12.41
CA GLN A 19 -8.08 -18.59 -13.02
C GLN A 19 -9.29 -18.96 -12.14
N SER A 20 -9.21 -18.70 -10.83
CA SER A 20 -10.31 -18.92 -9.88
C SER A 20 -10.82 -17.64 -9.22
N VAL A 21 -12.05 -17.71 -8.70
CA VAL A 21 -12.66 -16.69 -7.84
C VAL A 21 -11.82 -16.45 -6.58
N GLU A 22 -11.15 -17.49 -6.06
CA GLU A 22 -10.24 -17.36 -4.90
C GLU A 22 -9.00 -16.52 -5.21
N ASP A 23 -8.46 -16.61 -6.44
CA ASP A 23 -7.28 -15.84 -6.86
C ASP A 23 -7.61 -14.35 -6.97
N VAL A 24 -8.80 -14.05 -7.51
CA VAL A 24 -9.34 -12.68 -7.57
C VAL A 24 -9.48 -12.11 -6.16
N GLN A 25 -10.07 -12.88 -5.25
CA GLN A 25 -10.26 -12.46 -3.86
C GLN A 25 -8.92 -12.22 -3.15
N SER A 26 -7.93 -13.08 -3.40
CA SER A 26 -6.61 -12.98 -2.78
C SER A 26 -5.84 -11.76 -3.28
N ALA A 27 -5.83 -11.51 -4.58
CA ALA A 27 -5.18 -10.33 -5.13
C ALA A 27 -5.85 -9.02 -4.70
N LEU A 28 -7.19 -9.01 -4.56
CA LEU A 28 -7.89 -7.87 -3.99
C LEU A 28 -7.46 -7.64 -2.53
N LYS A 29 -7.35 -8.70 -1.73
CA LYS A 29 -6.84 -8.59 -0.35
C LYS A 29 -5.42 -8.03 -0.30
N GLU A 30 -4.54 -8.46 -1.21
CA GLU A 30 -3.19 -7.93 -1.33
C GLU A 30 -3.18 -6.44 -1.70
N LEU A 31 -3.97 -6.03 -2.71
CA LEU A 31 -4.11 -4.63 -3.08
C LEU A 31 -4.67 -3.79 -1.93
N PHE A 32 -5.65 -4.31 -1.20
CA PHE A 32 -6.17 -3.66 0.01
C PHE A 32 -5.10 -3.53 1.09
N ALA A 33 -4.25 -4.55 1.29
CA ALA A 33 -3.17 -4.49 2.25
C ALA A 33 -2.10 -3.44 1.85
N GLU A 34 -1.73 -3.39 0.57
CA GLU A 34 -0.78 -2.42 0.03
C GLU A 34 -1.29 -0.97 0.15
N THR A 35 -2.54 -0.72 -0.26
CA THR A 35 -3.16 0.60 -0.15
C THR A 35 -3.27 1.09 1.29
N LEU A 36 -3.62 0.19 2.22
CA LEU A 36 -3.63 0.52 3.66
C LEU A 36 -2.22 0.83 4.17
N GLN A 37 -1.20 0.09 3.71
CA GLN A 37 0.17 0.36 4.09
C GLN A 37 0.64 1.73 3.59
N GLU A 38 0.38 2.07 2.32
CA GLU A 38 0.73 3.38 1.77
C GLU A 38 0.02 4.53 2.51
N MET A 39 -1.27 4.35 2.83
CA MET A 39 -2.03 5.34 3.60
C MET A 39 -1.40 5.58 4.97
N LEU A 40 -1.05 4.51 5.70
CA LEU A 40 -0.40 4.60 7.01
C LEU A 40 1.00 5.21 6.92
N GLU A 41 1.77 4.90 5.87
CA GLU A 41 3.08 5.51 5.65
C GLU A 41 2.98 7.01 5.38
N ALA A 42 1.96 7.44 4.63
CA ALA A 42 1.68 8.86 4.35
C ALA A 42 1.21 9.63 5.60
N GLU A 43 0.35 9.02 6.42
CA GLU A 43 -0.04 9.58 7.73
C GLU A 43 1.17 9.74 8.66
N LEU A 44 2.05 8.73 8.67
CA LEU A 44 3.27 8.74 9.46
C LEU A 44 4.26 9.80 8.97
N GLU A 45 4.38 10.00 7.66
CA GLU A 45 5.19 11.08 7.07
C GLU A 45 4.65 12.46 7.44
N THR A 46 3.34 12.65 7.38
CA THR A 46 2.67 13.90 7.73
C THR A 46 2.83 14.23 9.21
N SER A 47 2.64 13.24 10.08
CA SER A 47 2.74 13.42 11.54
C SER A 47 4.17 13.67 12.02
N LEU A 48 5.17 12.98 11.44
CA LEU A 48 6.57 13.19 11.76
C LEU A 48 7.17 14.42 11.05
N GLY A 49 6.55 14.84 9.94
CA GLY A 49 6.98 15.96 9.10
C GLY A 49 8.22 15.68 8.25
N TYR A 50 8.58 14.40 8.05
CA TYR A 50 9.70 14.00 7.21
C TYR A 50 9.51 12.61 6.56
N ALA A 51 10.05 12.47 5.35
CA ALA A 51 9.93 11.27 4.53
C ALA A 51 10.80 10.11 5.03
N LYS A 52 10.48 8.89 4.58
CA LYS A 52 11.32 7.71 4.87
C LYS A 52 12.72 7.95 4.30
N HIS A 53 13.75 7.77 5.13
CA HIS A 53 15.17 8.05 4.83
C HIS A 53 15.55 9.54 4.67
N ASP A 54 14.64 10.48 4.93
CA ASP A 54 14.99 11.90 4.98
C ASP A 54 15.51 12.30 6.37
N THR A 55 16.77 11.97 6.62
CA THR A 55 17.47 12.35 7.85
C THR A 55 17.90 13.82 7.88
N LYS A 56 17.88 14.50 6.73
CA LYS A 56 18.34 15.89 6.60
C LYS A 56 17.26 16.90 6.98
N ASN A 57 16.00 16.63 6.66
CA ASN A 57 14.88 17.50 7.03
C ASN A 57 14.24 17.16 8.39
N LYS A 58 14.83 16.21 9.12
CA LYS A 58 14.33 15.79 10.43
C LYS A 58 14.55 16.88 11.49
N LYS A 59 13.48 17.62 11.81
CA LYS A 59 13.47 18.64 12.87
C LYS A 59 13.10 18.11 14.26
N THR A 60 12.69 16.84 14.34
CA THR A 60 12.15 16.21 15.56
C THR A 60 13.15 15.22 16.18
N THR A 61 13.05 15.01 17.50
CA THR A 61 13.84 13.98 18.19
C THR A 61 13.33 12.56 17.90
N ASN A 62 12.04 12.43 17.61
CA ASN A 62 11.37 11.15 17.33
C ASN A 62 11.80 10.52 15.99
N SER A 63 11.99 9.21 15.94
CA SER A 63 12.49 8.48 14.77
C SER A 63 11.54 7.35 14.35
N ARG A 64 11.51 7.01 13.05
CA ARG A 64 10.79 5.83 12.56
C ARG A 64 11.45 4.57 13.16
N ASN A 65 10.65 3.69 13.77
CA ASN A 65 11.12 2.49 14.48
C ASN A 65 10.71 1.17 13.78
N GLY A 66 10.89 1.12 12.45
CA GLY A 66 10.57 -0.07 11.67
C GLY A 66 9.07 -0.35 11.51
N TYR A 67 8.74 -1.62 11.27
CA TYR A 67 7.38 -2.08 10.97
C TYR A 67 6.95 -3.19 11.94
N SER A 68 5.71 -3.15 12.39
CA SER A 68 5.09 -4.22 13.17
C SER A 68 4.03 -4.95 12.34
N LYS A 69 4.03 -6.28 12.36
CA LYS A 69 3.00 -7.08 11.68
C LYS A 69 1.67 -6.95 12.42
N LYS A 70 0.65 -6.42 11.77
CA LYS A 70 -0.74 -6.46 12.23
C LYS A 70 -1.50 -7.45 11.37
N LYS A 71 -1.98 -8.55 11.97
CA LYS A 71 -2.90 -9.47 11.30
C LYS A 71 -4.32 -8.93 11.51
N VAL A 72 -4.92 -8.43 10.44
CA VAL A 72 -6.32 -7.99 10.40
C VAL A 72 -7.18 -9.15 9.94
#